data_AF-A0A848YR18-F1
#
_entry.id   AF-A0A848YR18-F1
#
_cell.length_a   1.000
_cell.length_b   1.000
_cell.length_c   1.000
_cell.angle_alpha   90.00
_cell.angle_beta   90.00
_cell.angle_gamma   90.00
#
_symmetry.space_group_name_H-M   'P 1'
#
loop_
_entity.id
_entity.type
_entity.pdbx_description
1 polymer ?
#
loop_
_entity_poly.entity_id
_entity_poly.type
_entity_poly.pdbx_seq_one_letter_code
_entity_poly.pdbx_strand_id
1 'polypeptide(L)'
;MNRTRNREGIERYGRFTERESDRLETALNRCFVEIILPAIFDIERDLIDFDYWYQLDISQDGTLRSGKPRIKRVTLSFYPEKKSRLGLRSPRMDSIDHAVVKPSADLKNIVFIIEYATAVSSMDPEETQTYALEDISKKTVNRFLEDFVMDATDAYKSERILR
;
A
#
# COMPACT_ATOMS: atom_id res chain seq x y z
N MET A 1 3.15 50.59 -3.70
CA MET A 1 4.39 49.92 -4.14
C MET A 1 5.27 49.66 -2.93
N ASN A 2 5.40 48.41 -2.48
CA ASN A 2 6.69 47.80 -2.14
C ASN A 2 6.48 46.34 -1.73
N ARG A 3 7.26 45.47 -2.38
CA ARG A 3 7.32 44.02 -2.24
C ARG A 3 8.32 43.69 -1.13
N THR A 4 7.94 42.84 -0.17
CA THR A 4 8.96 42.09 0.59
C THR A 4 8.42 40.71 0.98
N ARG A 5 8.66 39.76 0.07
CA ARG A 5 9.00 38.34 0.25
C ARG A 5 8.68 37.70 1.61
N ASN A 6 7.58 36.95 1.66
CA ASN A 6 7.46 35.75 2.48
C ASN A 6 8.14 34.59 1.73
N ARG A 7 9.35 34.21 2.15
CA ARG A 7 10.00 32.95 1.77
C ARG A 7 10.94 32.53 2.89
N GLU A 8 10.36 32.06 3.99
CA GLU A 8 11.08 31.24 4.97
C GLU A 8 10.21 30.03 5.30
N GLY A 9 10.63 28.90 4.76
CA GLY A 9 9.93 27.62 4.76
C GLY A 9 10.62 26.68 3.77
N ILE A 10 11.96 26.71 3.74
CA ILE A 10 12.75 25.70 3.06
C ILE A 10 13.10 24.68 4.13
N GLU A 11 12.24 23.67 4.24
CA GLU A 11 12.48 22.47 5.03
C GLU A 11 13.84 21.90 4.63
N ARG A 12 14.72 21.74 5.63
CA ARG A 12 16.04 21.14 5.48
C ARG A 12 15.89 19.62 5.31
N TYR A 13 15.52 19.16 4.12
CA TYR A 13 15.81 17.78 3.73
C TYR A 13 17.29 17.72 3.33
N GLY A 14 18.07 16.91 4.04
CA GLY A 14 19.49 16.70 3.75
C GLY A 14 19.65 16.32 2.28
N ARG A 15 20.45 17.08 1.53
CA ARG A 15 20.78 16.72 0.14
C ARG A 15 21.63 15.46 0.17
N PHE A 16 21.05 14.33 -0.22
CA PHE A 16 21.83 13.13 -0.52
C PHE A 16 22.82 13.41 -1.64
N THR A 17 23.97 12.75 -1.60
CA THR A 17 24.81 12.69 -2.79
C THR A 17 24.12 11.84 -3.86
N GLU A 18 24.33 12.17 -5.13
CA GLU A 18 23.71 11.47 -6.27
C GLU A 18 23.92 9.94 -6.21
N ARG A 19 25.11 9.52 -5.77
CA ARG A 19 25.46 8.11 -5.60
C ARG A 19 24.70 7.40 -4.47
N GLU A 20 24.33 8.11 -3.42
CA GLU A 20 23.53 7.54 -2.31
C GLU A 20 22.08 7.36 -2.74
N SER A 21 21.53 8.33 -3.47
CA SER A 21 20.18 8.24 -4.03
C SER A 21 20.03 7.02 -4.94
N ASP A 22 20.95 6.82 -5.89
CA ASP A 22 20.90 5.68 -6.82
C ASP A 22 20.99 4.31 -6.10
N ARG A 23 21.79 4.24 -5.03
CA ARG A 23 21.91 3.03 -4.20
C ARG A 23 20.62 2.72 -3.46
N LEU A 24 20.01 3.73 -2.83
CA LEU A 24 18.74 3.59 -2.12
C LEU A 24 17.61 3.20 -3.08
N GLU A 25 17.52 3.85 -4.25
CA GLU A 25 16.53 3.49 -5.27
C GLU A 25 16.70 2.04 -5.76
N THR A 26 17.94 1.59 -5.96
CA THR A 26 18.22 0.20 -6.36
C THR A 26 17.81 -0.78 -5.27
N ALA A 27 18.15 -0.48 -4.01
CA ALA A 27 17.80 -1.32 -2.87
C ALA A 27 16.28 -1.39 -2.66
N LEU A 28 15.58 -0.25 -2.76
CA LEU A 28 14.12 -0.19 -2.70
C LEU A 28 13.48 -1.04 -3.78
N ASN A 29 13.91 -0.87 -5.03
CA ASN A 29 13.31 -1.61 -6.13
C ASN A 29 13.52 -3.13 -5.97
N ARG A 30 14.69 -3.55 -5.45
CA ARG A 30 14.92 -4.95 -5.08
C ARG A 30 13.99 -5.42 -3.98
N CYS A 31 13.84 -4.65 -2.90
CA CYS A 31 12.91 -4.98 -1.82
C CYS A 31 11.47 -5.18 -2.34
N PHE A 32 11.01 -4.30 -3.23
CA PHE A 32 9.70 -4.47 -3.84
C PHE A 32 9.57 -5.74 -4.69
N VAL A 33 10.55 -6.00 -5.57
CA VAL A 33 10.51 -7.14 -6.50
C VAL A 33 10.74 -8.48 -5.79
N GLU A 34 11.62 -8.52 -4.81
CA GLU A 34 12.10 -9.76 -4.18
C GLU A 34 11.33 -10.11 -2.90
N ILE A 35 10.68 -9.14 -2.24
CA ILE A 35 10.01 -9.34 -0.94
C ILE A 35 8.53 -8.97 -0.99
N ILE A 36 8.21 -7.72 -1.36
CA ILE A 36 6.83 -7.19 -1.23
C ILE A 36 5.90 -7.83 -2.27
N LEU A 37 6.25 -7.76 -3.56
CA LEU A 37 5.40 -8.29 -4.63
C LEU A 37 5.16 -9.80 -4.48
N PRO A 38 6.17 -10.65 -4.18
CA PRO A 38 5.94 -12.07 -3.94
C PRO A 38 4.94 -12.34 -2.80
N ALA A 39 5.01 -11.60 -1.69
CA ALA A 39 4.06 -11.73 -0.59
C ALA A 39 2.63 -11.31 -0.99
N ILE A 40 2.50 -10.24 -1.78
CA ILE A 40 1.21 -9.79 -2.31
C ILE A 40 0.62 -10.83 -3.27
N PHE A 41 1.44 -11.44 -4.15
CA PHE A 41 0.99 -12.51 -5.04
C PHE A 41 0.64 -13.81 -4.31
N ASP A 42 1.21 -14.07 -3.12
CA ASP A 42 0.78 -15.18 -2.27
C ASP A 42 -0.66 -14.92 -1.78
N ILE A 43 -0.92 -13.74 -1.20
CA ILE A 43 -2.25 -13.35 -0.73
C ILE A 43 -3.25 -13.28 -1.88
N GLU A 44 -2.86 -12.77 -3.04
CA GLU A 44 -3.71 -12.76 -4.24
C GLU A 44 -4.24 -14.16 -4.58
N ARG A 45 -3.36 -15.17 -4.55
CA ARG A 45 -3.73 -16.56 -4.80
C ARG A 45 -4.72 -17.07 -3.76
N ASP A 46 -4.48 -16.78 -2.49
CA ASP A 46 -5.43 -17.15 -1.42
C ASP A 46 -6.79 -16.48 -1.64
N LEU A 47 -6.83 -15.19 -1.98
CA LEU A 47 -8.08 -14.47 -2.26
C LEU A 47 -8.84 -15.07 -3.46
N ILE A 48 -8.14 -15.53 -4.50
CA ILE A 48 -8.73 -16.28 -5.61
C ILE A 48 -9.33 -17.60 -5.10
N ASP A 49 -8.56 -18.39 -4.35
CA ASP A 49 -8.95 -19.72 -3.88
C ASP A 49 -10.16 -19.69 -2.94
N PHE A 50 -10.32 -18.59 -2.18
CA PHE A 50 -11.45 -18.38 -1.28
C PHE A 50 -12.65 -17.66 -1.90
N ASP A 51 -12.64 -17.44 -3.22
CA ASP A 51 -13.68 -16.75 -4.00
C ASP A 51 -13.88 -15.27 -3.59
N TYR A 52 -12.85 -14.58 -3.08
CA TYR A 52 -12.94 -13.15 -2.76
C TYR A 52 -12.74 -12.26 -3.99
N TRP A 53 -13.28 -11.05 -3.89
CA TRP A 53 -13.01 -9.96 -4.83
C TRP A 53 -11.82 -9.14 -4.35
N TYR A 54 -10.94 -8.79 -5.29
CA TYR A 54 -9.79 -7.94 -5.03
C TYR A 54 -9.39 -7.21 -6.32
N GLN A 55 -8.58 -6.17 -6.18
CA GLN A 55 -7.91 -5.50 -7.28
C GLN A 55 -6.49 -5.15 -6.85
N LEU A 56 -5.51 -5.48 -7.69
CA LEU A 56 -4.11 -5.14 -7.49
C LEU A 56 -3.70 -4.02 -8.46
N ASP A 57 -3.20 -2.90 -7.92
CA ASP A 57 -2.60 -1.81 -8.67
C ASP A 57 -1.12 -1.67 -8.32
N ILE A 58 -0.25 -1.72 -9.33
CA ILE A 58 1.19 -1.53 -9.19
C ILE A 58 1.57 -0.27 -9.99
N SER A 59 1.70 0.84 -9.28
CA SER A 59 2.13 2.10 -9.87
C SER A 59 3.64 2.10 -10.05
N GLN A 60 4.08 2.31 -11.29
CA GLN A 60 5.48 2.44 -11.64
C GLN A 60 5.76 3.80 -12.26
N ASP A 61 6.95 4.34 -11.98
CA ASP A 61 7.49 5.47 -12.73
C ASP A 61 8.80 5.08 -13.43
N GLY A 62 9.06 5.74 -14.55
CA GLY A 62 10.40 5.76 -15.13
C GLY A 62 11.16 6.92 -14.50
N THR A 63 12.30 6.67 -13.87
CA THR A 63 13.16 7.79 -13.49
C THR A 63 13.68 8.45 -14.78
N LEU A 64 13.54 9.78 -14.88
CA LEU A 64 13.95 10.59 -16.06
C LEU A 64 15.41 10.33 -16.51
N ARG A 65 16.23 9.77 -15.63
CA ARG A 65 17.67 9.54 -15.83
C ARG A 65 18.05 8.12 -16.21
N SER A 66 17.38 7.10 -15.68
CA SER A 66 17.80 5.70 -15.91
C SER A 66 16.92 4.95 -16.90
N GLY A 67 15.68 5.42 -17.14
CA GLY A 67 14.70 4.71 -17.95
C GLY A 67 14.26 3.36 -17.38
N LYS A 68 14.73 3.00 -16.17
CA LYS A 68 14.36 1.74 -15.51
C LYS A 68 13.04 1.92 -14.77
N PRO A 69 12.11 0.96 -14.87
CA PRO A 69 10.88 0.99 -14.11
C PRO A 69 11.19 0.88 -12.62
N ARG A 70 10.60 1.78 -11.84
CA ARG A 70 10.67 1.79 -10.37
C ARG A 70 9.26 1.69 -9.82
N ILE A 71 9.05 0.82 -8.85
CA ILE A 71 7.77 0.69 -8.17
C ILE A 71 7.62 1.85 -7.18
N LYS A 72 6.55 2.62 -7.37
CA LYS A 72 6.21 3.80 -6.55
C LYS A 72 5.16 3.47 -5.50
N ARG A 73 4.23 2.58 -5.81
CA ARG A 73 3.13 2.21 -4.93
C ARG A 73 2.62 0.85 -5.36
N VAL A 74 2.32 0.00 -4.38
CA VAL A 74 1.49 -1.18 -4.57
C VAL A 74 0.24 -1.00 -3.73
N THR A 75 -0.93 -1.19 -4.34
CA THR A 75 -2.23 -1.09 -3.68
C THR A 75 -2.99 -2.39 -3.90
N LEU A 76 -3.33 -3.08 -2.83
CA LEU A 76 -4.27 -4.20 -2.82
C LEU A 76 -5.61 -3.70 -2.30
N SER A 77 -6.59 -3.57 -3.19
CA SER A 77 -7.97 -3.29 -2.83
C SER A 77 -8.67 -4.61 -2.54
N PHE A 78 -9.29 -4.72 -1.37
CA PHE A 78 -9.99 -5.94 -0.94
C PHE A 78 -11.47 -5.65 -0.73
N TYR A 79 -12.29 -6.60 -1.15
CA TYR A 79 -13.74 -6.57 -1.01
C TYR A 79 -14.14 -7.83 -0.24
N PRO A 80 -14.63 -7.71 1.00
CA PRO A 80 -14.93 -8.86 1.86
C PRO A 80 -16.17 -9.67 1.41
N GLU A 81 -16.85 -9.24 0.35
CA GLU A 81 -17.91 -10.00 -0.33
C GLU A 81 -17.32 -11.18 -1.13
N LYS A 82 -17.94 -12.36 -1.03
CA LYS A 82 -17.58 -13.49 -1.90
C LYS A 82 -18.26 -13.41 -3.25
N LYS A 83 -17.56 -13.87 -4.30
CA LYS A 83 -18.10 -14.08 -5.65
C LYS A 83 -19.26 -15.08 -5.59
N SER A 84 -20.46 -14.63 -5.95
CA SER A 84 -21.59 -15.56 -6.11
C SER A 84 -21.36 -16.47 -7.31
N ARG A 85 -21.50 -17.78 -7.13
CA ARG A 85 -21.44 -18.78 -8.21
C ARG A 85 -22.52 -18.61 -9.30
N LEU A 86 -23.56 -17.81 -9.02
CA LEU A 86 -24.74 -17.64 -9.89
C LEU A 86 -24.81 -16.30 -10.63
N GLY A 87 -23.78 -15.44 -10.55
CA GLY A 87 -23.61 -14.35 -11.51
C GLY A 87 -23.24 -12.97 -10.94
N LEU A 88 -22.20 -12.40 -11.56
CA LEU A 88 -22.02 -11.02 -12.09
C LEU A 88 -22.48 -9.79 -11.29
N ARG A 89 -22.80 -9.88 -10.00
CA ARG A 89 -22.86 -8.66 -9.19
C ARG A 89 -21.43 -8.24 -8.84
N SER A 90 -21.00 -7.15 -9.48
CA SER A 90 -19.82 -6.41 -9.04
C SER A 90 -19.95 -6.14 -7.54
N PRO A 91 -18.88 -6.30 -6.76
CA PRO A 91 -18.94 -6.03 -5.33
C PRO A 91 -19.31 -4.57 -5.09
N ARG A 92 -19.92 -4.28 -3.94
CA ARG A 92 -20.25 -2.91 -3.57
C ARG A 92 -18.96 -2.10 -3.41
N MET A 93 -18.83 -1.01 -4.16
CA MET A 93 -17.65 -0.14 -4.12
C MET A 93 -17.52 0.64 -2.80
N ASP A 94 -18.61 0.73 -2.04
CA ASP A 94 -18.66 1.52 -0.80
C ASP A 94 -17.97 0.83 0.39
N SER A 95 -17.50 -0.41 0.22
CA SER A 95 -16.85 -1.23 1.26
C SER A 95 -15.45 -1.69 0.85
N ILE A 96 -14.73 -0.88 0.09
CA ILE A 96 -13.38 -1.20 -0.37
C ILE A 96 -12.38 -0.73 0.66
N ASP A 97 -11.67 -1.67 1.26
CA ASP A 97 -10.50 -1.37 2.06
C ASP A 97 -9.24 -1.52 1.19
N HIS A 98 -8.20 -0.76 1.49
CA HIS A 98 -6.94 -0.77 0.75
C HIS A 98 -5.76 -1.06 1.66
N ALA A 99 -4.92 -2.01 1.26
CA ALA A 99 -3.56 -2.14 1.77
C ALA A 99 -2.59 -1.50 0.78
N VAL A 100 -1.81 -0.54 1.25
CA VAL A 100 -0.90 0.28 0.44
C VAL A 100 0.52 0.13 0.96
N VAL A 101 1.44 -0.18 0.05
CA VAL A 101 2.88 -0.22 0.33
C VAL A 101 3.60 0.73 -0.60
N LYS A 102 4.32 1.71 -0.05
CA LYS A 102 5.03 2.75 -0.82
C LYS A 102 6.36 3.17 -0.15
N PRO A 103 7.38 3.57 -0.90
CA PRO A 103 8.59 4.14 -0.31
C PRO A 103 8.28 5.49 0.35
N SER A 104 9.03 5.81 1.41
CA SER A 104 9.03 7.15 2.00
C SER A 104 9.69 8.17 1.07
N ALA A 105 9.45 9.46 1.31
CA ALA A 105 10.04 10.55 0.51
C ALA A 105 11.57 10.58 0.57
N ASP A 106 12.17 10.12 1.67
CA ASP A 106 13.61 10.05 1.88
C ASP A 106 14.25 8.72 1.41
N LEU A 107 13.44 7.81 0.85
CA LEU A 107 13.86 6.51 0.30
C LEU A 107 14.52 5.53 1.28
N LYS A 108 14.57 5.87 2.57
CA LYS A 108 15.17 5.02 3.62
C LYS A 108 14.19 4.04 4.22
N ASN A 109 12.90 4.32 4.09
CA ASN A 109 11.84 3.57 4.71
C ASN A 109 10.80 3.12 3.69
N ILE A 110 10.05 2.10 4.06
CA ILE A 110 8.82 1.70 3.38
C ILE A 110 7.66 1.95 4.33
N VAL A 111 6.62 2.58 3.81
CA VAL A 111 5.40 2.95 4.51
C VAL A 111 4.30 1.98 4.09
N PHE A 112 3.69 1.37 5.09
CA PHE A 112 2.61 0.40 5.01
C PHE A 112 1.37 1.11 5.55
N ILE A 113 0.29 1.12 4.79
CA ILE A 113 -0.92 1.87 5.14
C ILE A 113 -2.12 0.96 4.92
N ILE A 114 -3.02 0.91 5.89
CA ILE A 114 -4.37 0.37 5.73
C ILE A 114 -5.33 1.57 5.64
N GLU A 115 -6.05 1.69 4.54
CA GLU A 115 -7.08 2.71 4.32
C GLU A 115 -8.45 1.98 4.39
N TYR A 116 -9.24 2.20 5.45
CA TYR A 116 -10.55 1.56 5.60
C TYR A 116 -11.67 2.38 4.93
N ALA A 117 -12.66 1.69 4.37
CA ALA A 117 -13.84 2.32 3.81
C ALA A 117 -14.63 3.08 4.89
N THR A 118 -14.75 4.40 4.72
CA THR A 118 -15.35 5.31 5.71
C THR A 118 -16.83 5.02 6.00
N ALA A 119 -17.51 4.29 5.10
CA ALA A 119 -18.91 3.93 5.24
C ALA A 119 -19.15 2.65 6.05
N VAL A 120 -18.10 1.87 6.34
CA VAL A 120 -18.19 0.48 6.84
C VAL A 120 -17.49 0.27 8.18
N SER A 121 -16.55 1.14 8.55
CA SER A 121 -15.73 0.94 9.73
C SER A 121 -15.93 2.02 10.80
N SER A 122 -16.00 1.60 12.06
CA SER A 122 -15.87 2.47 13.23
C SER A 122 -14.40 2.70 13.65
N MET A 123 -13.47 2.10 12.90
CA MET A 123 -12.03 2.26 13.09
C MET A 123 -11.54 3.59 12.55
N ASP A 124 -10.33 3.98 12.96
CA ASP A 124 -9.63 5.09 12.34
C ASP A 124 -9.54 4.84 10.82
N PRO A 125 -9.80 5.86 9.98
CA PRO A 125 -9.89 5.69 8.53
C PRO A 125 -8.56 5.26 7.90
N GLU A 126 -7.46 5.42 8.62
CA GLU A 126 -6.12 5.12 8.15
C GLU A 126 -5.23 4.63 9.31
N GLU A 127 -4.59 3.47 9.13
CA GLU A 127 -3.49 3.01 9.98
C GLU A 127 -2.18 3.04 9.18
N THR A 128 -1.13 3.65 9.74
CA THR A 128 0.19 3.74 9.08
C THR A 128 1.29 3.12 9.93
N GLN A 129 2.06 2.23 9.32
CA GLN A 129 3.28 1.63 9.88
C GLN A 129 4.48 1.97 8.99
N THR A 130 5.60 2.36 9.59
CA THR A 130 6.82 2.73 8.84
C THR A 130 7.98 1.84 9.28
N TYR A 131 8.68 1.27 8.31
CA TYR A 131 9.78 0.34 8.52
C TYR A 131 11.02 0.80 7.77
N ALA A 132 12.19 0.64 8.39
CA ALA A 132 13.45 0.83 7.68
C ALA A 132 13.57 -0.22 6.57
N LEU A 133 14.17 0.17 5.43
CA LEU A 133 14.29 -0.70 4.27
C LEU A 133 14.97 -2.04 4.60
N GLU A 134 16.00 -2.01 5.45
CA GLU A 134 16.73 -3.20 5.90
C GLU A 134 15.93 -4.15 6.80
N ASP A 135 14.86 -3.65 7.44
CA ASP A 135 14.01 -4.44 8.34
C ASP A 135 12.83 -5.10 7.62
N ILE A 136 12.65 -4.81 6.32
CA ILE A 136 11.59 -5.41 5.52
C ILE A 136 11.92 -6.86 5.20
N SER A 137 11.07 -7.75 5.70
CA SER A 137 11.13 -9.18 5.44
C SER A 137 9.79 -9.69 4.92
N LYS A 138 9.79 -10.89 4.33
CA LYS A 138 8.54 -11.55 3.91
C LYS A 138 7.56 -11.70 5.08
N LYS A 139 8.08 -12.00 6.28
CA LYS A 139 7.25 -12.11 7.50
C LYS A 139 6.56 -10.79 7.85
N THR A 140 7.27 -9.66 7.71
CA THR A 140 6.73 -8.32 7.96
C THR A 140 5.58 -8.01 7.00
N VAL A 141 5.78 -8.30 5.70
CA VAL A 141 4.75 -8.06 4.66
C VAL A 141 3.55 -8.98 4.83
N ASN A 142 3.78 -10.28 5.07
CA ASN A 142 2.70 -11.24 5.26
C ASN A 142 1.81 -10.86 6.44
N ARG A 143 2.42 -10.53 7.59
CA ARG A 143 1.66 -10.12 8.77
C ARG A 143 0.77 -8.91 8.48
N PHE A 144 1.34 -7.88 7.85
CA PHE A 144 0.57 -6.70 7.45
C PHE A 144 -0.63 -7.04 6.55
N LEU A 145 -0.44 -7.91 5.56
CA LEU A 145 -1.52 -8.31 4.65
C LEU A 145 -2.56 -9.20 5.33
N GLU A 146 -2.13 -10.08 6.24
CA GLU A 146 -3.01 -10.93 7.05
C GLU A 146 -3.89 -10.07 7.98
N ASP A 147 -3.27 -9.14 8.72
CA ASP A 147 -3.96 -8.20 9.60
C ASP A 147 -5.01 -7.41 8.79
N PHE A 148 -4.63 -6.86 7.63
CA PHE A 148 -5.53 -6.17 6.71
C PHE A 148 -6.75 -7.00 6.27
N VAL A 149 -6.52 -8.23 5.77
CA VAL A 149 -7.62 -9.09 5.28
C VAL A 149 -8.55 -9.52 6.42
N MET A 150 -7.99 -9.81 7.60
CA MET A 150 -8.76 -10.18 8.78
C MET A 150 -9.65 -9.04 9.25
N ASP A 151 -9.07 -7.85 9.42
CA ASP A 151 -9.80 -6.67 9.90
C ASP A 151 -10.94 -6.27 8.95
N ALA A 152 -10.65 -6.21 7.65
CA ALA A 152 -11.66 -5.92 6.63
C ALA A 152 -12.80 -6.95 6.63
N THR A 153 -12.48 -8.23 6.81
CA THR A 153 -13.48 -9.30 6.88
C THR A 153 -14.34 -9.20 8.14
N ASP A 154 -13.73 -8.90 9.29
CA ASP A 154 -14.42 -8.83 10.57
C ASP A 154 -15.28 -7.57 10.71
N ALA A 155 -14.84 -6.43 10.16
CA ALA A 155 -15.65 -5.24 10.01
C ALA A 155 -16.93 -5.53 9.19
N TYR A 156 -16.77 -6.16 8.02
CA TYR A 156 -17.90 -6.53 7.16
C TYR A 156 -18.90 -7.49 7.82
N LYS A 157 -18.42 -8.50 8.55
CA LYS A 157 -19.31 -9.42 9.28
C LYS A 157 -20.08 -8.69 10.39
N SER A 158 -19.40 -7.82 11.14
CA SER A 158 -20.00 -7.08 12.25
C SER A 158 -21.14 -6.18 11.78
N GLU A 159 -20.96 -5.48 10.65
CA GLU A 159 -22.03 -4.69 10.05
C GLU A 159 -23.26 -5.52 9.68
N ARG A 160 -23.05 -6.73 9.13
CA ARG A 160 -24.16 -7.60 8.72
C ARG A 160 -24.96 -8.16 9.88
N ILE A 161 -24.37 -8.23 11.08
CA ILE A 161 -25.08 -8.64 12.30
C ILE A 161 -25.94 -7.49 12.84
N LEU A 162 -25.53 -6.24 12.61
CA LEU A 162 -26.22 -5.04 13.09
C LEU A 162 -27.35 -4.55 12.16
N ARG A 163 -27.46 -5.08 10.95
CA ARG A 163 -28.52 -4.76 9.97
C ARG A 163 -29.59 -5.85 9.95
#